data_AF-K5Z1M7-F1
#
_entry.id   AF-K5Z1M7-F1
#
_cell.length_a   1.000
_cell.length_b   1.000
_cell.length_c   1.000
_cell.angle_alpha   90.00
_cell.angle_beta   90.00
_cell.angle_gamma   90.00
#
_symmetry.space_group_name_H-M   'P 1'
#
loop_
_entity.id
_entity.type
_entity.pdbx_description
1 polymer ?
#
loop_
_entity_poly.entity_id
_entity_poly.type
_entity_poly.pdbx_seq_one_letter_code
_entity_poly.pdbx_strand_id
1 'polypeptide(L)'
;MKHLILFSTLMILCSLFVGHISISIKPFSISLPYWHRSIGLVLIVVGFLFFNVGEYTKGYADGLKKGCDMTTSAFKQMLDDIKKQEN
;
A
#
# COMPACT_ATOMS: atom_id res chain seq x y z
N MET A 1 1.24 15.24 -6.03
CA MET A 1 0.69 15.40 -7.40
C MET A 1 1.74 15.15 -8.48
N LYS A 2 2.72 16.05 -8.68
CA LYS A 2 3.76 15.91 -9.73
C LYS A 2 4.54 14.58 -9.69
N HIS A 3 4.96 14.12 -8.50
CA HIS A 3 5.67 12.85 -8.34
C HIS A 3 4.83 11.61 -8.67
N LEU A 4 3.52 11.64 -8.35
CA LEU A 4 2.60 10.54 -8.66
C LEU A 4 2.36 10.42 -10.17
N ILE A 5 2.23 11.56 -10.85
CA ILE A 5 2.06 11.62 -12.30
C ILE A 5 3.32 11.07 -12.99
N LEU A 6 4.50 11.49 -12.54
CA LEU A 6 5.78 11.05 -13.10
C LEU A 6 6.01 9.55 -12.88
N PHE A 7 5.68 9.04 -11.70
CA PHE A 7 5.73 7.60 -11.39
C PHE A 7 4.75 6.80 -12.27
N SER A 8 3.51 7.26 -12.40
CA SER A 8 2.48 6.59 -13.22
C SER A 8 2.88 6.54 -14.70
N THR A 9 3.35 7.64 -15.28
CA THR A 9 3.81 7.69 -16.67
C THR A 9 5.01 6.77 -16.90
N LEU A 10 5.99 6.76 -15.98
CA LEU A 10 7.16 5.89 -16.06
C LEU A 10 6.76 4.40 -15.99
N MET A 11 5.81 4.06 -15.12
CA MET A 11 5.34 2.68 -14.97
C MET A 11 4.65 2.16 -16.25
N ILE A 12 3.86 3.03 -16.90
CA ILE A 12 3.23 2.73 -18.20
C ILE A 12 4.28 2.55 -19.28
N LEU A 13 5.31 3.42 -19.33
CA LEU A 13 6.40 3.34 -20.29
C LEU A 13 7.20 2.02 -20.15
N CYS A 14 7.53 1.62 -18.92
CA CYS A 14 8.21 0.36 -18.63
C CYS A 14 7.35 -0.85 -19.02
N SER A 15 6.05 -0.82 -18.74
CA SER A 15 5.12 -1.89 -19.14
C SER A 15 4.99 -2.00 -20.66
N LEU A 16 4.97 -0.87 -21.37
CA LEU A 16 4.95 -0.83 -22.83
C LEU A 16 6.25 -1.41 -23.43
N PHE A 17 7.39 -1.08 -22.83
CA PHE A 17 8.71 -1.58 -23.22
C PHE A 17 8.84 -3.11 -23.02
N VAL A 18 8.44 -3.63 -21.85
CA VAL A 18 8.49 -5.07 -21.55
C VAL A 18 7.49 -5.87 -22.39
N GLY A 19 6.34 -5.29 -22.73
CA GLY A 19 5.29 -5.94 -23.50
C GLY A 19 5.54 -6.04 -25.00
N HIS A 20 6.67 -5.50 -25.52
CA HIS A 20 7.01 -5.49 -26.95
C HIS A 20 5.81 -5.13 -27.86
N ILE A 21 4.99 -4.18 -27.39
CA ILE A 21 3.69 -3.88 -28.00
C ILE A 21 3.93 -3.35 -29.40
N SER A 22 3.52 -4.11 -30.41
CA SER A 22 3.73 -3.78 -31.82
C SER A 22 2.39 -3.38 -32.42
N ILE A 23 2.22 -2.10 -32.70
CA ILE A 23 1.02 -1.55 -33.32
C ILE A 23 1.28 -1.42 -34.82
N SER A 24 0.72 -2.34 -35.63
CA SER A 24 0.84 -2.28 -37.10
C SER A 24 -0.37 -1.57 -37.71
N ILE A 25 -0.12 -0.45 -38.40
CA ILE A 25 -1.16 0.37 -39.04
C ILE A 25 -1.36 -0.08 -40.49
N LYS A 26 -1.91 -1.29 -40.68
CA LYS A 26 -2.61 -1.77 -41.90
C LYS A 26 -2.98 -3.26 -41.75
N PRO A 27 -4.23 -3.68 -42.02
CA PRO A 27 -5.48 -3.11 -41.51
C PRO A 27 -5.55 -3.42 -39.99
N PHE A 28 -5.47 -2.40 -39.14
CA PHE A 28 -5.38 -2.47 -37.66
C PHE A 28 -5.20 -3.87 -37.02
N SER A 29 -3.95 -4.28 -36.82
CA SER A 29 -3.62 -5.45 -36.01
C SER A 29 -2.74 -5.01 -34.84
N ILE A 30 -3.28 -5.14 -33.63
CA ILE A 30 -2.55 -4.93 -32.37
C ILE A 30 -1.97 -6.28 -31.98
N SER A 31 -0.67 -6.45 -32.16
CA SER A 31 0.03 -7.63 -31.64
C SER A 31 0.69 -7.28 -30.31
N LEU A 32 0.31 -8.03 -29.28
CA LEU A 32 0.88 -7.94 -27.94
C LEU A 32 1.72 -9.20 -27.66
N PRO A 33 2.82 -9.43 -28.42
CA PRO A 33 3.68 -10.57 -28.16
C PRO A 33 4.24 -10.43 -26.74
N TYR A 34 4.04 -11.46 -25.91
CA TYR A 34 4.49 -11.48 -24.50
C TYR A 34 3.75 -10.55 -23.51
N TRP A 35 2.48 -10.19 -23.79
CA TRP A 35 1.63 -9.39 -22.88
C TRP A 35 1.59 -9.91 -21.42
N HIS A 36 1.61 -11.24 -21.25
CA HIS A 36 1.62 -11.92 -19.95
C HIS A 36 2.82 -11.54 -19.07
N ARG A 37 3.99 -11.24 -19.67
CA ARG A 37 5.18 -10.81 -18.92
C ARG A 37 5.00 -9.41 -18.35
N SER A 38 4.38 -8.52 -19.12
CA SER A 38 4.10 -7.16 -18.68
C SER A 38 3.05 -7.14 -17.58
N ILE A 39 2.01 -7.97 -17.69
CA ILE A 39 1.01 -8.14 -16.61
C ILE A 39 1.61 -8.75 -15.35
N GLY A 40 2.53 -9.72 -15.47
CA GLY A 40 3.22 -10.28 -14.31
C GLY A 40 3.98 -9.22 -13.51
N LEU A 41 4.68 -8.32 -14.21
CA LEU A 41 5.38 -7.20 -13.58
C LEU A 41 4.41 -6.25 -12.85
N VAL A 42 3.31 -5.88 -13.49
CA VAL A 42 2.29 -5.01 -12.90
C VAL A 42 1.69 -5.66 -11.66
N LEU A 43 1.36 -6.96 -11.71
CA LEU A 43 0.80 -7.68 -10.57
C LEU A 43 1.75 -7.70 -9.37
N ILE A 44 3.05 -7.88 -9.61
CA ILE A 44 4.07 -7.86 -8.56
C ILE A 44 4.12 -6.48 -7.90
N VAL A 45 4.20 -5.40 -8.69
CA VAL A 45 4.25 -4.02 -8.16
C VAL A 45 3.00 -3.69 -7.36
N VAL A 46 1.82 -4.05 -7.89
CA VAL A 46 0.54 -3.85 -7.21
C VAL A 46 0.47 -4.68 -5.92
N GLY A 47 0.92 -5.93 -5.95
CA GLY A 47 0.99 -6.80 -4.78
C GLY A 47 1.88 -6.21 -3.67
N PHE A 48 3.06 -5.71 -4.03
CA PHE A 48 3.93 -5.00 -3.08
C PHE A 48 3.27 -3.74 -2.53
N LEU A 49 2.60 -2.95 -3.37
CA LEU A 49 1.91 -1.73 -2.91
C LEU A 49 0.83 -2.07 -1.87
N PHE A 50 -0.04 -3.03 -2.16
CA PHE A 50 -1.09 -3.47 -1.24
C PHE A 50 -0.52 -4.07 0.05
N PHE A 51 0.56 -4.86 -0.04
CA PHE A 51 1.22 -5.41 1.13
C PHE A 51 1.73 -4.30 2.06
N ASN A 52 2.42 -3.28 1.51
CA ASN A 52 2.90 -2.15 2.29
C ASN A 52 1.75 -1.38 2.95
N VAL A 53 0.71 -1.04 2.19
CA VAL A 53 -0.48 -0.34 2.72
C VAL A 53 -1.16 -1.16 3.82
N GLY A 54 -1.26 -2.48 3.65
CA GLY A 54 -1.82 -3.40 4.64
C GLY A 54 -1.01 -3.40 5.94
N GLU A 55 0.31 -3.53 5.86
CA GLU A 55 1.22 -3.48 7.00
C GLU A 55 1.13 -2.14 7.74
N TYR A 56 1.10 -1.01 7.03
CA TYR A 56 0.93 0.32 7.64
C TYR A 56 -0.41 0.44 8.37
N THR A 57 -1.50 -0.01 7.75
CA THR A 57 -2.84 0.06 8.34
C THR A 57 -2.92 -0.82 9.59
N LYS A 58 -2.36 -2.03 9.53
CA LYS A 58 -2.31 -2.96 10.64
C LYS A 58 -1.44 -2.42 11.79
N GLY A 59 -0.26 -1.89 11.47
CA GLY A 59 0.63 -1.26 12.45
C GLY A 59 0.00 -0.06 13.15
N TYR A 60 -0.73 0.78 12.41
CA TYR A 60 -1.47 1.90 12.98
C TYR A 60 -2.58 1.43 13.94
N ALA A 61 -3.38 0.45 13.52
CA ALA A 61 -4.44 -0.11 14.36
C ALA A 61 -3.90 -0.74 15.65
N ASP A 62 -2.80 -1.52 15.57
CA ASP A 62 -2.17 -2.13 16.74
C ASP A 62 -1.57 -1.06 17.68
N GLY A 63 -0.92 -0.04 17.12
CA GLY A 63 -0.38 1.09 17.88
C GLY A 63 -1.48 1.87 18.62
N LEU A 64 -2.61 2.14 17.95
CA LEU A 64 -3.75 2.80 18.56
C LEU A 64 -4.35 1.98 19.71
N LYS A 65 -4.52 0.67 19.52
CA LYS A 65 -5.04 -0.23 20.55
C LYS A 65 -4.12 -0.25 21.78
N LYS A 66 -2.80 -0.41 21.58
CA LYS A 66 -1.81 -0.36 22.68
C LYS A 66 -1.85 0.96 23.43
N GLY A 67 -1.95 2.08 22.72
CA GLY A 67 -2.09 3.41 23.34
C GLY A 67 -3.32 3.50 24.23
N CYS A 68 -4.47 3.04 23.74
CA CYS A 68 -5.73 3.03 24.51
C CYS A 68 -5.64 2.15 25.77
N ASP A 69 -5.06 0.95 25.64
CA ASP A 69 -4.85 0.02 26.75
C ASP A 69 -3.90 0.62 27.81
N MET A 70 -2.85 1.34 27.39
CA MET A 70 -1.93 2.06 28.30
C MET A 70 -2.63 3.21 29.02
N THR A 71 -3.38 4.07 28.31
CA THR A 71 -4.09 5.19 28.92
C THR A 71 -5.14 4.71 29.92
N THR A 72 -5.88 3.65 29.57
CA THR A 72 -6.90 3.08 30.46
C THR A 72 -6.28 2.49 31.72
N SER A 73 -5.14 1.81 31.61
CA SER A 73 -4.45 1.23 32.77
C SER A 73 -3.83 2.31 33.67
N ALA A 74 -3.23 3.35 33.10
CA ALA A 74 -2.73 4.50 33.85
C ALA A 74 -3.86 5.23 34.60
N PHE A 75 -5.01 5.44 33.95
CA PHE A 75 -6.16 6.08 34.59
C PHE A 75 -6.73 5.27 35.75
N LYS A 76 -6.81 3.94 35.60
CA LYS A 76 -7.22 3.04 36.70
C LYS A 76 -6.27 3.12 37.88
N GLN A 77 -4.96 3.09 37.65
CA GLN A 77 -3.96 3.23 38.72
C GLN A 77 -4.13 4.57 39.46
N MET A 78 -4.31 5.68 38.72
CA MET A 78 -4.56 6.99 39.35
C MET A 78 -5.83 6.98 40.21
N LEU A 79 -6.91 6.35 39.75
CA LEU A 79 -8.15 6.24 40.53
C LEU A 79 -7.98 5.39 41.79
N ASP A 80 -7.25 4.27 41.68
CA ASP A 80 -6.99 3.38 42.81
C ASP A 80 -6.10 4.07 43.86
N ASP A 81 -5.10 4.83 43.42
CA ASP A 81 -4.25 5.64 44.29
C ASP A 81 -5.04 6.72 45.03
N ILE A 82 -5.96 7.41 44.34
CA ILE A 82 -6.84 8.42 44.98
C ILE A 82 -7.74 7.76 46.04
N LYS A 83 -8.37 6.62 45.73
CA LYS A 83 -9.19 5.87 46.69
C LYS A 83 -8.41 5.42 47.92
N LYS A 84 -7.13 5.11 47.76
CA LYS A 84 -6.25 4.71 48.85
C LYS A 84 -5.82 5.88 49.73
N GLN A 85 -5.81 7.11 49.22
CA GLN A 85 -5.54 8.32 50.01
C GLN A 85 -6.76 8.80 50.81
N GLU A 86 -7.98 8.43 50.37
CA GLU A 86 -9.23 8.81 51.02
C GLU A 86 -9.60 7.91 52.23
N ASN A 87 -8.92 6.77 52.41
CA ASN A 87 -9.19 5.73 53.41
C ASN A 87 -8.00 5.54 54.35
#